data_AF-W3V9E4-F1
#
_entry.id   AF-W3V9E4-F1
#
_cell.length_a   1.000
_cell.length_b   1.000
_cell.length_c   1.000
_cell.angle_alpha   90.00
_cell.angle_beta   90.00
_cell.angle_gamma   90.00
#
_symmetry.space_group_name_H-M   'P 1'
#
loop_
_entity.id
_entity.type
_entity.pdbx_description
1 polymer ?
#
loop_
_entity_poly.entity_id
_entity_poly.type
_entity_poly.pdbx_seq_one_letter_code
_entity_poly.pdbx_strand_id
1 'polypeptide(L)'
;MRSPKENPVEEYINKKYQVNNEIQINPKVKTLLDWLKLTAKSDYELIKNKEISKQFIYQSGKLGLFGMQIPREFNGIDISVSETAQIIEQLAAIDITLDSFTILQYSCSHSIFKHASSEIKQEYLPKMSTGEMIGCFALSEPAAGSNPRGMESTLTKRDNDSWILNGSKCWLGGASIAGVFIVFAKHQSDDQSGISCFVIPASASGMDVGDEQNNLGVQGLNLRTVTFNNVVVKNTYYIYKKCNITFRII
;
A
#
# COMPACT_ATOMS: atom_id res chain seq x y z
N MET A 1 20.81 4.22 -45.60
CA MET A 1 20.54 4.29 -44.15
C MET A 1 19.43 5.32 -43.94
N ARG A 2 18.26 4.93 -43.41
CA ARG A 2 17.21 5.90 -43.06
C ARG A 2 17.66 6.62 -41.79
N SER A 3 17.57 7.95 -41.77
CA SER A 3 17.77 8.74 -40.55
C SER A 3 16.81 8.25 -39.45
N PRO A 4 17.22 8.25 -38.17
CA PRO A 4 16.31 7.96 -37.08
C PRO A 4 15.17 8.98 -37.15
N LYS A 5 13.92 8.51 -37.25
CA LYS A 5 12.76 9.40 -37.08
C LYS A 5 12.73 9.80 -35.60
N GLU A 6 12.75 11.10 -35.32
CA GLU A 6 12.57 11.65 -33.98
C GLU A 6 11.29 11.07 -33.36
N ASN A 7 11.41 10.54 -32.14
CA ASN A 7 10.30 9.90 -31.44
C ASN A 7 9.42 11.01 -30.81
N PRO A 8 8.18 11.21 -31.27
CA PRO A 8 7.31 12.28 -30.77
C PRO A 8 7.01 12.16 -29.27
N VAL A 9 7.13 10.94 -28.71
CA VAL A 9 6.94 10.67 -27.30
C VAL A 9 8.12 11.19 -26.48
N GLU A 10 9.35 10.98 -26.93
CA GLU A 10 10.55 11.51 -26.28
C GLU A 10 10.55 13.03 -26.31
N GLU A 11 10.18 13.64 -27.44
CA GLU A 11 10.09 15.09 -27.56
C GLU A 11 9.03 15.68 -26.62
N TYR A 12 7.85 15.05 -26.52
CA TYR A 12 6.80 15.43 -25.57
C TYR A 12 7.26 15.32 -24.11
N ILE A 13 7.92 14.22 -23.75
CA ILE A 13 8.45 14.00 -22.40
C ILE A 13 9.51 15.05 -22.08
N ASN A 14 10.49 15.26 -22.95
CA ASN A 14 11.57 16.21 -22.73
C ASN A 14 11.07 17.65 -22.64
N LYS A 15 10.09 18.01 -23.45
CA LYS A 15 9.47 19.34 -23.45
C LYS A 15 8.59 19.58 -22.22
N LYS A 16 7.85 18.56 -21.77
CA LYS A 16 6.95 18.66 -20.61
C LYS A 16 7.71 18.63 -19.28
N TYR A 17 8.78 17.86 -19.20
CA TYR A 17 9.49 17.62 -17.95
C TYR A 17 10.85 18.33 -17.84
N GLN A 18 11.24 19.16 -18.81
CA GLN A 18 12.51 19.91 -18.85
C GLN A 18 13.66 19.06 -18.31
N VAL A 19 13.98 17.96 -19.00
CA VAL A 19 15.07 17.07 -18.62
C VAL A 19 16.40 17.81 -18.83
N ASN A 20 16.79 18.62 -17.85
CA ASN A 20 18.10 19.25 -17.78
C ASN A 20 19.13 18.17 -17.43
N ASN A 21 20.20 18.06 -18.21
CA ASN A 21 21.28 17.08 -18.03
C ASN A 21 22.13 17.29 -16.76
N GLU A 22 21.72 18.18 -15.85
CA GLU A 22 22.27 18.33 -14.50
C GLU A 22 21.13 18.15 -13.49
N ILE A 23 20.58 16.93 -13.40
CA ILE A 23 19.62 16.59 -12.36
C ILE A 23 20.39 16.55 -11.04
N GLN A 24 20.28 17.61 -10.24
CA GLN A 24 20.70 17.57 -8.84
C GLN A 24 19.80 16.57 -8.11
N ILE A 25 20.26 15.32 -8.00
CA ILE A 25 19.51 14.27 -7.33
C ILE A 25 19.36 14.66 -5.86
N ASN A 26 18.11 14.66 -5.40
CA ASN A 26 17.78 14.88 -3.99
C ASN A 26 18.63 13.96 -3.11
N PRO A 27 19.36 14.49 -2.10
CA PRO A 27 20.28 13.69 -1.29
C PRO A 27 19.62 12.47 -0.63
N LYS A 28 18.34 12.57 -0.26
CA LYS A 28 17.59 11.44 0.31
C LYS A 28 17.34 10.34 -0.72
N VAL A 29 16.96 10.72 -1.94
CA VAL A 29 16.77 9.78 -3.07
C VAL A 29 18.09 9.11 -3.39
N LYS A 30 19.19 9.86 -3.49
CA LYS A 30 20.53 9.30 -3.68
C LYS A 30 20.89 8.30 -2.58
N THR A 31 20.61 8.63 -1.32
CA THR A 31 20.88 7.73 -0.18
C THR A 31 20.11 6.42 -0.29
N LEU A 32 18.83 6.47 -0.65
CA LEU A 32 18.01 5.27 -0.87
C LEU A 32 18.53 4.44 -2.04
N LEU A 33 18.84 5.06 -3.18
CA LEU A 33 19.38 4.36 -4.35
C LEU A 33 20.73 3.70 -4.07
N ASP A 34 21.62 4.39 -3.36
CA ASP A 34 22.92 3.85 -2.97
C ASP A 34 22.75 2.66 -2.00
N TRP A 35 21.84 2.76 -1.04
CA TRP A 35 21.52 1.65 -0.12
C TRP A 35 20.91 0.44 -0.85
N LEU A 36 19.99 0.66 -1.80
CA LEU A 36 19.41 -0.42 -2.61
C LEU A 36 20.48 -1.16 -3.41
N LYS A 37 21.39 -0.43 -4.05
CA LYS A 37 22.53 -1.01 -4.79
C LYS A 37 23.47 -1.81 -3.90
N LEU A 38 23.67 -1.38 -2.66
CA LEU A 38 24.47 -2.13 -1.68
C LEU A 38 23.73 -3.39 -1.24
N THR A 39 22.44 -3.28 -0.89
CA THR A 39 21.60 -4.42 -0.49
C THR A 39 21.61 -5.53 -1.55
N ALA A 40 21.50 -5.15 -2.83
CA ALA A 40 21.58 -6.07 -3.95
C ALA A 40 22.91 -6.87 -4.03
N LYS A 41 24.01 -6.28 -3.57
CA LYS A 41 25.35 -6.87 -3.60
C LYS A 41 25.71 -7.65 -2.33
N SER A 42 25.22 -7.20 -1.17
CA SER A 42 25.65 -7.69 0.13
C SER A 42 24.72 -8.74 0.74
N ASP A 43 23.44 -8.72 0.38
CA ASP A 43 22.39 -9.50 1.07
C ASP A 43 21.74 -10.53 0.14
N TYR A 44 22.59 -11.33 -0.52
CA TYR A 44 22.15 -12.39 -1.44
C TYR A 44 21.16 -13.35 -0.79
N GLU A 45 21.33 -13.68 0.49
CA GLU A 45 20.42 -14.60 1.20
C GLU A 45 19.03 -13.99 1.42
N LEU A 46 18.90 -12.67 1.57
CA LEU A 46 17.61 -11.99 1.63
C LEU A 46 16.85 -12.11 0.30
N ILE A 47 17.56 -11.93 -0.80
CA ILE A 47 17.03 -12.08 -2.17
C ILE A 47 16.72 -13.56 -2.47
N LYS A 48 17.60 -14.47 -2.05
CA LYS A 48 17.49 -15.91 -2.32
C LYS A 48 16.39 -16.59 -1.52
N ASN A 49 16.21 -16.23 -0.25
CA ASN A 49 15.16 -16.80 0.60
C ASN A 49 13.78 -16.23 0.26
N LYS A 50 13.73 -15.17 -0.55
CA LYS A 50 12.49 -14.52 -0.99
C LYS A 50 11.59 -14.20 0.19
N GLU A 51 12.15 -13.72 1.30
CA GLU A 51 11.41 -13.35 2.51
C GLU A 51 11.56 -11.85 2.77
N ILE A 52 10.49 -11.21 3.28
CA ILE A 52 10.58 -9.84 3.77
C ILE A 52 11.17 -9.87 5.19
N SER A 53 12.49 -9.72 5.29
CA SER A 53 13.18 -9.81 6.58
C SER A 53 12.86 -8.61 7.49
N LYS A 54 12.88 -8.85 8.81
CA LYS A 54 12.76 -7.78 9.81
C LYS A 54 13.84 -6.70 9.64
N GLN A 55 15.04 -7.10 9.21
CA GLN A 55 16.15 -6.19 8.96
C GLN A 55 15.85 -5.26 7.78
N PHE A 56 15.26 -5.79 6.70
CA PHE A 56 14.82 -4.98 5.56
C PHE A 56 13.75 -3.98 5.99
N ILE A 57 12.72 -4.43 6.72
CA ILE A 57 11.66 -3.54 7.22
C ILE A 57 12.25 -2.41 8.06
N TYR A 58 13.15 -2.72 9.00
CA TYR A 58 13.80 -1.74 9.86
C TYR A 58 14.63 -0.73 9.06
N GLN A 59 15.47 -1.19 8.12
CA GLN A 59 16.30 -0.29 7.31
C GLN A 59 15.46 0.58 6.37
N SER A 60 14.46 -0.01 5.71
CA SER A 60 13.50 0.69 4.85
C SER A 60 12.80 1.82 5.59
N GLY A 61 12.30 1.55 6.80
CA GLY A 61 11.70 2.56 7.66
C GLY A 61 12.68 3.67 8.05
N LYS A 62 13.89 3.31 8.51
CA LYS A 62 14.94 4.26 8.93
C LYS A 62 15.39 5.19 7.82
N LEU A 63 15.46 4.69 6.58
CA LEU A 63 15.90 5.45 5.41
C LEU A 63 14.75 6.23 4.73
N GLY A 64 13.51 6.00 5.17
CA GLY A 64 12.33 6.70 4.66
C GLY A 64 11.69 6.05 3.42
N LEU A 65 12.01 4.80 3.11
CA LEU A 65 11.44 4.07 1.98
C LEU A 65 9.91 3.93 2.10
N PHE A 66 9.38 3.65 3.30
CA PHE A 66 7.93 3.52 3.50
C PHE A 66 7.20 4.87 3.60
N GLY A 67 7.93 5.96 3.78
CA GLY A 67 7.42 7.32 3.92
C GLY A 67 7.73 8.22 2.73
N MET A 68 8.00 7.66 1.53
CA MET A 68 8.46 8.43 0.36
C MET A 68 7.62 9.67 0.06
N GLN A 69 6.31 9.53 -0.11
CA GLN A 69 5.41 10.65 -0.42
C GLN A 69 4.54 11.08 0.77
N ILE A 70 4.96 10.70 1.97
CA ILE A 70 4.28 11.12 3.20
C ILE A 70 4.96 12.42 3.68
N PRO A 71 4.19 13.43 4.11
CA PRO A 71 4.76 14.65 4.67
C PRO A 71 5.67 14.40 5.88
N ARG A 72 6.62 15.30 6.08
CA ARG A 72 7.61 15.21 7.17
C ARG A 72 6.98 15.22 8.57
N GLU A 73 5.84 15.90 8.74
CA GLU A 73 5.07 15.91 9.99
C GLU A 73 4.57 14.52 10.39
N PHE A 74 4.52 13.57 9.45
CA PHE A 74 4.18 12.17 9.68
C PHE A 74 5.40 11.25 9.46
N ASN A 75 6.60 11.72 9.76
CA ASN A 75 7.87 11.01 9.61
C ASN A 75 8.22 10.56 8.18
N GLY A 76 7.56 11.11 7.16
CA GLY A 76 7.91 10.84 5.78
C GLY A 76 9.06 11.71 5.26
N ILE A 77 9.46 11.47 4.02
CA ILE A 77 10.56 12.20 3.37
C ILE A 77 10.09 13.19 2.29
N ASP A 78 8.81 13.15 1.93
CA ASP A 78 8.11 14.08 1.03
C ASP A 78 8.85 14.30 -0.30
N ILE A 79 9.21 13.18 -0.95
CA ILE A 79 9.81 13.18 -2.29
C ILE A 79 8.71 13.13 -3.36
N SER A 80 9.03 13.64 -4.54
CA SER A 80 8.11 13.71 -5.68
C SER A 80 7.76 12.34 -6.25
N VAL A 81 6.72 12.32 -7.10
CA VAL A 81 6.29 11.11 -7.81
C VAL A 81 7.37 10.57 -8.74
N SER A 82 8.09 11.44 -9.44
CA SER A 82 9.20 11.04 -10.32
C SER A 82 10.37 10.44 -9.54
N GLU A 83 10.72 11.02 -8.39
CA GLU A 83 11.75 10.45 -7.51
C GLU A 83 11.33 9.11 -6.91
N THR A 84 10.06 8.99 -6.51
CA THR A 84 9.49 7.72 -6.03
C THR A 84 9.58 6.64 -7.12
N ALA A 85 9.24 6.98 -8.37
CA ALA A 85 9.31 6.05 -9.50
C ALA A 85 10.73 5.53 -9.73
N GLN A 86 11.76 6.37 -9.60
CA GLN A 86 13.17 5.93 -9.73
C GLN A 86 13.56 4.91 -8.65
N ILE A 87 13.09 5.10 -7.41
CA ILE A 87 13.38 4.17 -6.31
C ILE A 87 12.67 2.84 -6.52
N ILE A 88 11.40 2.87 -6.91
CA ILE A 88 10.58 1.68 -7.23
C ILE A 88 11.17 0.91 -8.41
N GLU A 89 11.57 1.59 -9.49
CA GLU A 89 12.24 0.97 -10.63
C GLU A 89 13.52 0.23 -10.21
N GLN A 90 14.37 0.88 -9.40
CA GLN A 90 15.60 0.28 -8.91
C GLN A 90 15.33 -0.91 -7.99
N LEU A 91 14.29 -0.85 -7.14
CA LEU A 91 13.91 -1.93 -6.24
C LEU A 91 13.36 -3.14 -7.01
N ALA A 92 12.49 -2.91 -8.00
CA ALA A 92 11.94 -3.95 -8.87
C ALA A 92 13.03 -4.66 -9.69
N ALA A 93 14.08 -3.93 -10.11
CA ALA A 93 15.24 -4.52 -10.78
C ALA A 93 16.09 -5.43 -9.86
N ILE A 94 15.97 -5.27 -8.54
CA ILE A 94 16.67 -6.10 -7.54
C ILE A 94 15.81 -7.31 -7.19
N ASP A 95 14.57 -7.07 -6.72
CA ASP A 95 13.63 -8.12 -6.32
C ASP A 95 12.19 -7.60 -6.34
N ILE A 96 11.34 -8.28 -7.13
CA ILE A 96 9.94 -7.90 -7.31
C ILE A 96 9.08 -8.12 -6.05
N THR A 97 9.50 -8.99 -5.12
CA THR A 97 8.81 -9.23 -3.84
C THR A 97 9.01 -8.04 -2.91
N LEU A 98 10.25 -7.53 -2.79
CA LEU A 98 10.56 -6.34 -2.00
C LEU A 98 9.87 -5.09 -2.57
N ASP A 99 9.85 -4.97 -3.89
CA ASP A 99 9.11 -3.92 -4.59
C ASP A 99 7.62 -3.98 -4.29
N SER A 100 7.00 -5.14 -4.51
CA SER A 100 5.57 -5.36 -4.25
C SER A 100 5.22 -5.06 -2.80
N PHE A 101 6.06 -5.48 -1.84
CA PHE A 101 5.85 -5.19 -0.42
C PHE A 101 5.91 -3.68 -0.14
N THR A 102 6.86 -2.98 -0.73
CA THR A 102 7.03 -1.52 -0.59
C THR A 102 5.85 -0.77 -1.19
N ILE A 103 5.37 -1.20 -2.36
CA ILE A 103 4.18 -0.63 -3.00
C ILE A 103 2.92 -0.89 -2.17
N LEU A 104 2.72 -2.09 -1.60
CA LEU A 104 1.59 -2.38 -0.73
C LEU A 104 1.57 -1.47 0.51
N GLN A 105 2.73 -1.30 1.16
CA GLN A 105 2.87 -0.39 2.30
C GLN A 105 2.58 1.06 1.89
N TYR A 106 3.10 1.49 0.74
CA TYR A 106 2.85 2.81 0.16
C TYR A 106 1.36 3.02 -0.14
N SER A 107 0.67 2.06 -0.77
CA SER A 107 -0.76 2.15 -1.07
C SER A 107 -1.59 2.33 0.21
N CYS A 108 -1.23 1.64 1.29
CA CYS A 108 -1.91 1.79 2.58
C CYS A 108 -1.70 3.18 3.17
N SER A 109 -0.45 3.63 3.28
CA SER A 109 -0.14 4.94 3.89
C SER A 109 -0.67 6.10 3.04
N HIS A 110 -0.58 6.00 1.71
CA HIS A 110 -1.10 7.01 0.79
C HIS A 110 -2.64 7.11 0.86
N SER A 111 -3.34 5.98 0.97
CA SER A 111 -4.81 5.96 1.14
C SER A 111 -5.24 6.71 2.41
N ILE A 112 -4.56 6.46 3.53
CA ILE A 112 -4.79 7.18 4.79
C ILE A 112 -4.48 8.66 4.61
N PHE A 113 -3.32 9.00 4.05
CA PHE A 113 -2.90 10.38 3.87
C PHE A 113 -3.87 11.20 3.02
N LYS A 114 -4.39 10.62 1.94
CA LYS A 114 -5.28 11.33 1.02
C LYS A 114 -6.70 11.50 1.55
N HIS A 115 -7.21 10.52 2.29
CA HIS A 115 -8.65 10.44 2.51
C HIS A 115 -9.08 10.43 3.96
N ALA A 116 -8.24 9.93 4.87
CA ALA A 116 -8.64 9.77 6.26
C ALA A 116 -8.76 11.10 7.01
N SER A 117 -9.36 11.06 8.20
CA SER A 117 -9.42 12.21 9.10
C SER A 117 -8.04 12.54 9.69
N SER A 118 -7.90 13.74 10.28
CA SER A 118 -6.65 14.16 10.91
C SER A 118 -6.23 13.21 12.04
N GLU A 119 -7.18 12.69 12.80
CA GLU A 119 -6.94 11.77 13.91
C GLU A 119 -6.31 10.46 13.42
N ILE A 120 -6.86 9.86 12.36
CA ILE A 120 -6.29 8.66 11.74
C ILE A 120 -4.90 8.97 11.15
N LYS A 121 -4.73 10.10 10.47
CA LYS A 121 -3.41 10.44 9.91
C LYS A 121 -2.34 10.53 11.01
N GLN A 122 -2.65 11.21 12.11
CA GLN A 122 -1.73 11.37 13.23
C GLN A 122 -1.42 10.04 13.94
N GLU A 123 -2.40 9.14 14.04
CA GLU A 123 -2.21 7.85 14.71
C GLU A 123 -1.37 6.86 13.89
N TYR A 124 -1.63 6.76 12.59
CA TYR A 124 -1.12 5.67 11.74
C TYR A 124 0.10 6.07 10.90
N LEU A 125 0.09 7.24 10.25
CA LEU A 125 1.13 7.60 9.28
C LEU A 125 2.54 7.65 9.90
N PRO A 126 2.78 8.20 11.10
CA PRO A 126 4.12 8.21 11.70
C PRO A 126 4.73 6.81 11.89
N LYS A 127 3.89 5.83 12.27
CA LYS A 127 4.30 4.43 12.48
C LYS A 127 4.48 3.69 11.16
N MET A 128 3.64 3.99 10.18
CA MET A 128 3.73 3.39 8.85
C MET A 128 4.94 3.89 8.05
N SER A 129 5.24 5.18 8.12
CA SER A 129 6.41 5.79 7.46
C SER A 129 7.73 5.22 7.96
N THR A 130 7.77 4.81 9.24
CA THR A 130 8.97 4.28 9.91
C THR A 130 9.04 2.76 9.91
N GLY A 131 8.04 2.07 9.37
CA GLY A 131 7.97 0.60 9.36
C GLY A 131 7.68 -0.03 10.71
N GLU A 132 7.39 0.75 11.77
CA GLU A 132 6.89 0.24 13.05
C GLU A 132 5.55 -0.48 12.87
N MET A 133 4.74 0.01 11.93
CA MET A 133 3.45 -0.59 11.57
C MET A 133 3.38 -0.87 10.07
N ILE A 134 3.14 -2.14 9.73
CA ILE A 134 2.84 -2.55 8.36
C ILE A 134 1.34 -2.51 8.13
N GLY A 135 0.92 -1.93 7.01
CA GLY A 135 -0.45 -1.93 6.53
C GLY A 135 -0.71 -3.07 5.56
N CYS A 136 -1.94 -3.55 5.53
CA CYS A 136 -2.41 -4.53 4.56
C CYS A 136 -3.63 -4.02 3.80
N PHE A 137 -3.54 -3.97 2.47
CA PHE A 137 -4.59 -3.43 1.61
C PHE A 137 -5.61 -4.51 1.23
N ALA A 138 -6.81 -4.42 1.79
CA ALA A 138 -7.80 -5.49 1.77
C ALA A 138 -9.02 -5.14 0.89
N LEU A 139 -8.83 -5.26 -0.42
CA LEU A 139 -9.84 -4.96 -1.43
C LEU A 139 -10.42 -6.21 -2.09
N SER A 140 -9.56 -7.00 -2.73
CA SER A 140 -9.93 -8.13 -3.58
C SER A 140 -10.59 -9.26 -2.82
N GLU A 141 -11.51 -9.93 -3.50
CA GLU A 141 -12.25 -11.08 -3.00
C GLU A 141 -12.26 -12.20 -4.05
N PRO A 142 -12.50 -13.46 -3.66
CA PRO A 142 -12.62 -14.56 -4.61
C PRO A 142 -13.64 -14.28 -5.73
N ALA A 143 -14.75 -13.60 -5.40
CA ALA A 143 -15.79 -13.21 -6.35
C ALA A 143 -15.55 -11.83 -7.02
N ALA A 144 -14.54 -11.06 -6.59
CA ALA A 144 -14.33 -9.68 -7.01
C ALA A 144 -12.84 -9.30 -7.11
N GLY A 145 -12.30 -9.42 -8.33
CA GLY A 145 -10.97 -8.91 -8.72
C GLY A 145 -11.08 -7.62 -9.52
N SER A 146 -11.04 -7.73 -10.86
CA SER A 146 -11.10 -6.58 -11.79
C SER A 146 -12.38 -5.75 -11.70
N ASN A 147 -13.46 -6.31 -11.13
CA ASN A 147 -14.68 -5.58 -10.78
C ASN A 147 -14.88 -5.58 -9.26
N PRO A 148 -14.26 -4.64 -8.52
CA PRO A 148 -14.42 -4.58 -7.07
C PRO A 148 -15.86 -4.29 -6.61
N ARG A 149 -16.74 -3.77 -7.48
CA ARG A 149 -18.16 -3.56 -7.14
C ARG A 149 -18.91 -4.86 -6.92
N GLY A 150 -18.41 -5.97 -7.44
CA GLY A 150 -18.94 -7.31 -7.21
C GLY A 150 -18.63 -7.86 -5.82
N MET A 151 -17.93 -7.10 -4.96
CA MET A 151 -17.56 -7.58 -3.62
C MET A 151 -18.78 -8.02 -2.80
N GLU A 152 -18.60 -9.07 -2.03
CA GLU A 152 -19.57 -9.69 -1.15
C GLU A 152 -19.41 -9.23 0.30
N SER A 153 -18.24 -8.70 0.72
CA SER A 153 -18.06 -8.18 2.08
C SER A 153 -19.04 -7.05 2.39
N THR A 154 -19.83 -7.20 3.45
CA THR A 154 -20.91 -6.29 3.81
C THR A 154 -20.65 -5.49 5.09
N LEU A 155 -21.31 -4.33 5.17
CA LEU A 155 -21.45 -3.49 6.35
C LEU A 155 -22.93 -3.43 6.71
N THR A 156 -23.28 -3.94 7.88
CA THR A 156 -24.63 -3.84 8.43
C THR A 156 -24.63 -2.81 9.53
N LYS A 157 -25.56 -1.84 9.46
CA LYS A 157 -25.64 -0.75 10.42
C LYS A 157 -25.90 -1.29 11.82
N ARG A 158 -25.21 -0.73 12.81
CA ARG A 158 -25.41 -0.98 14.24
C ARG A 158 -25.68 0.36 14.94
N ASP A 159 -26.18 0.30 16.16
CA ASP A 159 -26.30 1.46 17.05
C ASP A 159 -24.94 2.17 17.28
N ASN A 160 -25.01 3.39 17.81
CA ASN A 160 -23.85 4.20 18.18
C ASN A 160 -22.87 4.46 17.03
N ASP A 161 -23.39 4.75 15.83
CA ASP A 161 -22.58 5.14 14.67
C ASP A 161 -21.49 4.11 14.34
N SER A 162 -21.85 2.83 14.44
CA SER A 162 -20.98 1.70 14.14
C SER A 162 -21.59 0.77 13.11
N TRP A 163 -20.76 -0.11 12.57
CA TRP A 163 -21.14 -1.11 11.59
C TRP A 163 -20.60 -2.47 12.01
N ILE A 164 -21.30 -3.51 11.58
CA ILE A 164 -20.82 -4.88 11.61
C ILE A 164 -20.30 -5.22 10.22
N LEU A 165 -19.01 -5.53 10.13
CA LEU A 165 -18.32 -6.00 8.93
C LEU A 165 -18.31 -7.52 8.90
N ASN A 166 -18.77 -8.09 7.79
CA ASN A 166 -18.64 -9.49 7.46
C ASN A 166 -18.06 -9.66 6.05
N GLY A 167 -17.22 -10.68 5.83
CA GLY A 167 -16.72 -11.00 4.50
C GLY A 167 -15.38 -11.71 4.50
N SER A 168 -14.80 -11.83 3.30
CA SER A 168 -13.51 -12.50 3.09
C SER A 168 -12.73 -11.79 1.99
N LYS A 169 -11.45 -11.55 2.25
CA LYS A 169 -10.51 -10.89 1.34
C LYS A 169 -9.40 -11.86 0.98
N CYS A 170 -8.94 -11.83 -0.27
CA CYS A 170 -7.92 -12.76 -0.76
C CYS A 170 -6.70 -12.03 -1.34
N TRP A 171 -5.60 -12.78 -1.42
CA TRP A 171 -4.31 -12.30 -1.94
C TRP A 171 -3.72 -11.15 -1.13
N LEU A 172 -3.93 -11.18 0.19
CA LEU A 172 -3.48 -10.13 1.09
C LEU A 172 -2.02 -10.33 1.45
N GLY A 173 -1.14 -9.65 0.71
CA GLY A 173 0.30 -9.62 0.99
C GLY A 173 0.62 -8.86 2.28
N GLY A 174 1.48 -9.44 3.10
CA GLY A 174 1.92 -8.89 4.39
C GLY A 174 0.90 -9.06 5.51
N ALA A 175 -0.22 -9.76 5.29
CA ALA A 175 -1.28 -9.92 6.28
C ALA A 175 -0.80 -10.55 7.61
N SER A 176 0.19 -11.44 7.57
CA SER A 176 0.76 -12.10 8.77
C SER A 176 1.55 -11.16 9.68
N ILE A 177 2.02 -10.03 9.17
CA ILE A 177 2.83 -9.05 9.91
C ILE A 177 2.16 -7.67 9.98
N ALA A 178 0.93 -7.55 9.48
CA ALA A 178 0.20 -6.30 9.44
C ALA A 178 -0.24 -5.89 10.85
N GLY A 179 -0.01 -4.64 11.22
CA GLY A 179 -0.60 -4.02 12.41
C GLY A 179 -1.97 -3.39 12.12
N VAL A 180 -2.27 -3.15 10.84
CA VAL A 180 -3.49 -2.46 10.40
C VAL A 180 -3.92 -2.93 9.02
N PHE A 181 -5.23 -2.96 8.79
CA PHE A 181 -5.85 -3.35 7.53
C PHE A 181 -6.68 -2.20 6.95
N ILE A 182 -6.54 -1.97 5.65
CA ILE A 182 -7.30 -1.00 4.86
C ILE A 182 -8.41 -1.76 4.14
N VAL A 183 -9.59 -1.84 4.76
CA VAL A 183 -10.64 -2.78 4.37
C VAL A 183 -11.79 -2.11 3.64
N PHE A 184 -12.15 -2.66 2.49
CA PHE A 184 -13.27 -2.20 1.69
C PHE A 184 -14.48 -3.10 1.86
N ALA A 185 -15.66 -2.54 2.05
CA ALA A 185 -16.89 -3.31 2.12
C ALA A 185 -18.10 -2.50 1.62
N LYS A 186 -19.12 -3.21 1.11
CA LYS A 186 -20.36 -2.60 0.64
C LYS A 186 -21.38 -2.47 1.77
N HIS A 187 -22.16 -1.41 1.76
CA HIS A 187 -23.28 -1.26 2.70
C HIS A 187 -24.43 -2.22 2.35
N GLN A 188 -25.01 -2.85 3.38
CA GLN A 188 -26.14 -3.79 3.27
C GLN A 188 -27.45 -3.12 3.71
N SER A 189 -27.77 -1.96 3.15
CA SER A 189 -29.05 -1.29 3.42
C SER A 189 -29.53 -0.46 2.23
N ASP A 190 -30.85 -0.32 2.10
CA ASP A 190 -31.45 0.47 1.01
C ASP A 190 -31.23 1.98 1.19
N ASP A 191 -31.01 2.44 2.43
CA ASP A 191 -30.73 3.85 2.75
C ASP A 191 -29.26 4.24 2.51
N GLN A 192 -28.33 3.26 2.46
CA GLN A 192 -26.92 3.48 2.20
C GLN A 192 -26.41 2.52 1.13
N SER A 193 -26.15 3.06 -0.07
CA SER A 193 -25.52 2.34 -1.16
C SER A 193 -24.05 2.72 -1.32
N GLY A 194 -23.28 1.78 -1.89
CA GLY A 194 -21.88 1.97 -2.26
C GLY A 194 -20.89 1.27 -1.34
N ILE A 195 -19.62 1.54 -1.61
CA ILE A 195 -18.48 0.92 -0.93
C ILE A 195 -17.81 1.96 -0.03
N SER A 196 -17.45 1.54 1.17
CA SER A 196 -16.69 2.33 2.14
C SER A 196 -15.38 1.64 2.48
N CYS A 197 -14.41 2.44 2.94
CA CYS A 197 -13.08 1.98 3.29
C CYS A 197 -12.74 2.36 4.74
N PHE A 198 -12.18 1.41 5.47
CA PHE A 198 -11.92 1.50 6.91
C PHE A 198 -10.46 1.18 7.24
N VAL A 199 -9.94 1.86 8.26
CA VAL A 199 -8.72 1.44 8.97
C VAL A 199 -9.12 0.50 10.10
N ILE A 200 -8.76 -0.77 10.03
CA ILE A 200 -9.07 -1.76 11.06
C ILE A 200 -7.77 -2.25 11.70
N PRO A 201 -7.55 -2.03 13.01
CA PRO A 201 -6.40 -2.60 13.71
C PRO A 201 -6.39 -4.12 13.62
N ALA A 202 -5.22 -4.74 13.48
CA ALA A 202 -5.07 -6.19 13.45
C ALA A 202 -5.56 -6.89 14.73
N SER A 203 -5.65 -6.15 15.84
CA SER A 203 -6.19 -6.62 17.13
C SER A 203 -7.71 -6.62 17.22
N ALA A 204 -8.42 -6.20 16.17
CA ALA A 204 -9.89 -6.17 16.17
C ALA A 204 -10.46 -7.59 16.27
N SER A 205 -11.40 -7.78 17.21
CA SER A 205 -12.09 -9.06 17.38
C SER A 205 -12.93 -9.41 16.15
N GLY A 206 -12.94 -10.70 15.80
CA GLY A 206 -13.67 -11.22 14.63
C GLY A 206 -12.86 -11.24 13.34
N MET A 207 -11.58 -10.86 13.38
CA MET A 207 -10.66 -11.05 12.26
C MET A 207 -9.93 -12.39 12.38
N ASP A 208 -9.78 -13.09 11.25
CA ASP A 208 -8.98 -14.30 11.16
C ASP A 208 -8.07 -14.23 9.93
N VAL A 209 -6.78 -14.45 10.13
CA VAL A 209 -5.74 -14.43 9.09
C VAL A 209 -5.40 -15.88 8.77
N GLY A 210 -5.89 -16.35 7.63
CA GLY A 210 -5.75 -17.74 7.20
C GLY A 210 -4.32 -18.12 6.82
N ASP A 211 -4.16 -19.36 6.38
CA ASP A 211 -2.85 -19.89 5.98
C ASP A 211 -2.27 -19.18 4.75
N GLU A 212 -0.95 -19.27 4.64
CA GLU A 212 -0.22 -18.81 3.47
C GLU A 212 -0.64 -19.56 2.20
N GLN A 213 -0.90 -18.81 1.14
CA GLN A 213 -1.28 -19.33 -0.16
C GLN A 213 -0.03 -19.61 -0.99
N ASN A 214 0.06 -20.82 -1.54
CA ASN A 214 1.11 -21.17 -2.48
C ASN A 214 0.92 -20.40 -3.80
N ASN A 215 1.97 -19.74 -4.26
CA ASN A 215 1.97 -18.88 -5.43
C ASN A 215 3.23 -19.11 -6.29
N LEU A 216 3.15 -18.73 -7.57
CA LEU A 216 4.22 -18.96 -8.55
C LEU A 216 5.46 -18.06 -8.33
N GLY A 217 5.26 -16.90 -7.70
CA GLY A 217 6.28 -15.90 -7.43
C GLY A 217 5.82 -14.95 -6.33
N VAL A 218 6.69 -14.03 -5.90
CA VAL A 218 6.47 -13.14 -4.75
C VAL A 218 6.11 -13.87 -3.44
N GLN A 219 6.68 -15.07 -3.24
CA GLN A 219 6.41 -15.93 -2.09
C GLN A 219 6.57 -15.20 -0.74
N GLY A 220 7.57 -14.32 -0.63
CA GLY A 220 7.80 -13.53 0.58
C GLY A 220 6.71 -12.56 0.98
N LEU A 221 5.77 -12.24 0.08
CA LEU A 221 4.58 -11.48 0.47
C LEU A 221 3.67 -12.26 1.41
N ASN A 222 3.81 -13.58 1.47
CA ASN A 222 3.02 -14.44 2.34
C ASN A 222 1.51 -14.14 2.14
N LEU A 223 1.04 -14.33 0.90
CA LEU A 223 -0.33 -14.00 0.50
C LEU A 223 -1.31 -14.82 1.33
N ARG A 224 -2.30 -14.16 1.94
CA ARG A 224 -3.29 -14.85 2.79
C ARG A 224 -4.71 -14.44 2.44
N THR A 225 -5.64 -15.30 2.84
CA THR A 225 -7.04 -14.92 2.98
C THR A 225 -7.23 -14.31 4.37
N VAL A 226 -8.02 -13.24 4.47
CA VAL A 226 -8.43 -12.68 5.77
C VAL A 226 -9.95 -12.64 5.81
N THR A 227 -10.52 -13.25 6.83
CA THR A 227 -11.96 -13.27 7.05
C THR A 227 -12.36 -12.31 8.16
N PHE A 228 -13.54 -11.74 8.01
CA PHE A 228 -14.15 -10.82 8.95
C PHE A 228 -15.49 -11.42 9.36
N ASN A 229 -15.63 -11.78 10.63
CA ASN A 229 -16.82 -12.36 11.21
C ASN A 229 -17.30 -11.48 12.37
N ASN A 230 -18.35 -10.71 12.11
CA ASN A 230 -18.96 -9.76 13.03
C ASN A 230 -17.99 -8.72 13.60
N VAL A 231 -17.06 -8.23 12.76
CA VAL A 231 -16.08 -7.21 13.16
C VAL A 231 -16.79 -5.88 13.36
N VAL A 232 -16.65 -5.29 14.55
CA VAL A 232 -17.25 -3.99 14.85
C VAL A 232 -16.34 -2.88 14.34
N VAL A 233 -16.82 -2.11 13.37
CA VAL A 233 -16.10 -0.93 12.84
C VAL A 233 -16.83 0.35 13.22
N LYS A 234 -16.13 1.27 13.87
CA LYS A 234 -16.68 2.56 14.31
C LYS A 234 -16.61 3.58 13.17
N ASN A 235 -17.50 4.58 13.18
CA ASN A 235 -17.40 5.70 12.23
C ASN A 235 -16.04 6.44 12.30
N THR A 236 -15.35 6.38 13.44
CA THR A 236 -14.01 6.96 13.62
C THR A 236 -12.91 6.26 12.82
N TYR A 237 -13.19 5.11 12.21
CA TYR A 237 -12.25 4.34 11.40
C TYR A 237 -12.40 4.60 9.89
N TYR A 238 -13.29 5.53 9.48
CA TYR A 238 -13.51 5.83 8.08
C TYR A 238 -12.29 6.49 7.42
N ILE A 239 -11.81 5.87 6.34
CA ILE A 239 -10.85 6.49 5.42
C ILE A 239 -11.61 7.29 4.37
N TYR A 240 -12.75 6.79 3.89
CA TYR A 240 -13.49 7.46 2.84
C TYR A 240 -14.98 7.14 2.93
N LYS A 241 -15.81 8.19 2.99
CA LYS A 241 -17.26 8.08 3.11
C LYS A 241 -17.89 8.14 1.73
N LYS A 242 -18.41 6.98 1.29
CA LYS A 242 -19.36 6.82 0.16
C LYS A 242 -18.79 7.09 -1.24
N CYS A 243 -18.93 6.10 -2.13
CA CYS A 243 -18.97 6.40 -3.55
C CYS A 243 -20.06 5.64 -4.29
N ASN A 244 -20.95 6.39 -4.94
CA ASN A 244 -21.99 5.85 -5.81
C ASN A 244 -21.50 5.66 -7.26
N ILE A 245 -20.33 6.22 -7.64
CA ILE A 245 -19.97 6.39 -9.08
C ILE A 245 -18.49 6.07 -9.43
N THR A 246 -17.50 6.20 -8.53
CA THR A 246 -16.06 6.03 -8.87
C THR A 246 -15.16 5.65 -7.67
N PHE A 247 -14.36 4.59 -7.76
CA PHE A 247 -13.29 4.34 -6.78
C PHE A 247 -12.28 5.49 -6.82
N ARG A 248 -12.26 6.36 -5.79
CA ARG A 248 -11.33 7.51 -5.68
C ARG A 248 -10.10 7.26 -4.79
N ILE A 249 -10.00 6.04 -4.23
CA ILE A 249 -8.98 5.64 -3.24
C ILE A 249 -7.81 4.91 -3.91
N ILE A 250 -7.97 4.49 -5.18
CA ILE A 250 -6.97 3.79 -5.99
C ILE A 250 -6.44 4.75 -7.05
#